data_AF-A0A090VK81-F1
#
_entry.id   AF-A0A090VK81-F1
#
_cell.length_a   1.000
_cell.length_b   1.000
_cell.length_c   1.000
_cell.angle_alpha   90.00
_cell.angle_beta   90.00
_cell.angle_gamma   90.00
#
_symmetry.space_group_name_H-M   'P 1'
#
loop_
_entity.id
_entity.type
_entity.pdbx_description
1 polymer ?
#
loop_
_entity_poly.entity_id
_entity_poly.type
_entity_poly.pdbx_seq_one_letter_code
_entity_poly.pdbx_strand_id
1 'polypeptide(L)'
;MKKYINILTLIIVSVSMNGQTTNILDTIYANDTKNVALFFPEPIRQGITGLENFVFTYNREKEQYFGLLQAKQGKESNLLVININGAIFSYIVRYKAQLSKLNYFIPMTSSIGNEKPKVKDSIRLKLLKKRLITVRIIIKNSALIFSIEDNI
;
A
#
# COMPACT_ATOMS: atom_id res chain seq x y z
N MET A 1 -2.61 -0.47 -58.35
CA MET A 1 -3.05 -1.25 -57.17
C MET A 1 -1.97 -1.46 -56.09
N LYS A 2 -0.66 -1.36 -56.38
CA LYS A 2 0.42 -1.58 -55.38
C LYS A 2 0.79 -0.34 -54.52
N LYS A 3 0.38 0.88 -54.90
CA LYS A 3 0.70 2.12 -54.14
C LYS A 3 -0.17 2.34 -52.90
N TYR A 4 -1.41 1.86 -52.91
CA TYR A 4 -2.33 1.98 -51.77
C TYR A 4 -2.07 0.96 -50.66
N ILE A 5 -1.35 -0.13 -50.97
CA ILE A 5 -0.96 -1.16 -49.99
C ILE A 5 0.06 -0.62 -48.99
N ASN A 6 0.97 0.26 -49.41
CA ASN A 6 1.98 0.84 -48.51
C ASN A 6 1.42 1.94 -47.60
N ILE A 7 0.27 2.53 -47.93
CA ILE A 7 -0.39 3.57 -47.12
C ILE A 7 -1.25 2.95 -46.01
N LEU A 8 -1.78 1.74 -46.22
CA LEU A 8 -2.61 1.06 -45.23
C LEU A 8 -1.78 0.47 -44.06
N THR A 9 -0.50 0.17 -44.29
CA THR A 9 0.42 -0.37 -43.27
C THR A 9 0.89 0.65 -42.22
N LEU A 10 0.63 1.95 -42.39
CA LEU A 10 1.11 2.99 -41.48
C LEU A 10 0.19 3.24 -40.27
N ILE A 11 -0.99 2.60 -40.21
CA ILE A 11 -2.06 2.97 -39.25
C ILE A 11 -2.08 2.10 -37.98
N ILE A 12 -1.32 0.99 -37.89
CA ILE A 12 -1.54 -0.06 -36.86
C ILE A 12 -0.47 -0.14 -35.76
N VAL A 13 0.26 0.94 -35.43
CA VAL A 13 1.22 0.90 -34.31
C VAL A 13 1.02 2.06 -33.33
N SER A 14 -0.20 2.21 -32.82
CA SER A 14 -0.48 2.93 -31.58
C SER A 14 -0.43 1.94 -30.41
N VAL A 15 0.79 1.52 -30.05
CA VAL A 15 1.02 0.78 -28.81
C VAL A 15 0.83 1.77 -27.66
N SER A 16 -0.32 1.70 -27.00
CA SER A 16 -0.57 2.44 -25.75
C SER A 16 0.41 1.96 -24.70
N MET A 17 1.49 2.71 -24.51
CA MET A 17 2.39 2.53 -23.38
C MET A 17 1.61 2.88 -22.10
N ASN A 18 1.05 1.86 -21.46
CA ASN A 18 0.64 1.97 -20.06
C ASN A 18 1.93 2.16 -19.25
N GLY A 19 2.36 3.40 -19.08
CA GLY A 19 3.45 3.75 -18.17
C GLY A 19 3.09 3.18 -16.80
N GLN A 20 3.91 2.24 -16.31
CA GLN A 20 3.80 1.78 -14.94
C GLN A 20 4.02 3.03 -14.08
N THR A 21 2.99 3.46 -13.36
CA THR A 21 3.12 4.52 -12.35
C THR A 21 4.15 4.04 -11.34
N THR A 22 5.39 4.44 -11.53
CA THR A 22 6.43 4.28 -10.52
C THR A 22 5.95 5.04 -9.30
N ASN A 23 5.54 4.32 -8.25
CA ASN A 23 5.27 4.89 -6.94
C ASN A 23 6.62 5.38 -6.38
N ILE A 24 7.05 6.55 -6.85
CA ILE A 24 8.21 7.25 -6.29
C ILE A 24 7.75 7.71 -4.91
N LEU A 25 8.39 7.21 -3.87
CA LEU A 25 8.14 7.68 -2.51
C LEU A 25 8.59 9.13 -2.42
N ASP A 26 7.69 10.00 -1.96
CA ASP A 26 8.00 11.41 -1.76
C ASP A 26 9.09 11.58 -0.69
N THR A 27 9.97 12.57 -0.90
CA THR A 27 11.02 12.92 0.06
C THR A 27 10.62 14.13 0.88
N ILE A 28 10.60 13.98 2.21
CA ILE A 28 10.38 15.07 3.16
C ILE A 28 11.73 15.51 3.73
N TYR A 29 12.02 16.79 3.56
CA TYR A 29 13.23 17.40 4.11
C TYR A 29 12.98 17.95 5.50
N ALA A 30 13.90 17.69 6.43
CA ALA A 30 13.89 18.23 7.79
C ALA A 30 15.32 18.61 8.22
N ASN A 31 15.42 19.33 9.34
CA ASN A 31 16.71 19.70 9.93
C ASN A 31 16.63 19.73 11.46
N ASP A 32 17.71 20.19 12.08
CA ASP A 32 17.95 20.19 13.52
C ASP A 32 17.58 21.53 14.18
N THR A 33 17.20 22.53 13.39
CA THR A 33 16.90 23.89 13.86
C THR A 33 15.44 24.27 13.75
N LYS A 34 14.62 23.50 13.01
CA LYS A 34 13.20 23.79 12.76
C LYS A 34 12.38 22.51 12.84
N ASN A 35 11.13 22.66 13.29
CA ASN A 35 10.14 21.61 13.21
C ASN A 35 9.48 21.63 11.83
N VAL A 36 9.41 20.46 11.19
CA VAL A 36 8.62 20.25 9.97
C VAL A 36 7.31 19.59 10.36
N ALA A 37 6.18 20.27 10.14
CA ALA A 37 4.86 19.77 10.48
C ALA A 37 4.24 18.99 9.31
N LEU A 38 3.74 17.80 9.59
CA LEU A 38 3.01 16.95 8.65
C LEU A 38 1.57 16.83 9.14
N PHE A 39 0.61 17.34 8.37
CA PHE A 39 -0.82 17.29 8.65
C PHE A 39 -1.46 16.17 7.81
N PHE A 40 -2.05 15.20 8.49
CA PHE A 40 -2.69 14.02 7.93
C PHE A 40 -4.20 14.19 7.85
N PRO A 41 -4.87 13.48 6.93
CA PRO A 41 -6.32 13.60 6.75
C PRO A 41 -7.11 12.98 7.91
N GLU A 42 -6.47 12.15 8.73
CA GLU A 42 -7.04 11.44 9.87
C GLU A 42 -6.03 11.42 11.03
N PRO A 43 -6.46 11.27 12.29
CA PRO A 43 -5.57 11.21 13.43
C PRO A 43 -4.48 10.14 13.31
N ILE A 44 -3.28 10.49 13.76
CA ILE A 44 -2.13 9.59 13.78
C ILE A 44 -2.31 8.59 14.91
N ARG A 45 -2.24 7.31 14.57
CA ARG A 45 -2.15 6.22 15.55
C ARG A 45 -0.70 5.83 15.80
N GLN A 46 0.09 5.75 14.73
CA GLN A 46 1.47 5.30 14.78
C GLN A 46 2.35 6.08 13.80
N GLY A 47 3.57 6.41 14.23
CA GLY A 47 4.60 7.00 13.40
C GLY A 47 5.96 6.43 13.78
N ILE A 48 6.71 5.92 12.80
CA ILE A 48 8.03 5.29 13.00
C ILE A 48 9.03 5.84 11.99
N THR A 49 10.20 6.23 12.47
CA THR A 49 11.39 6.54 11.65
C THR A 49 12.35 5.35 11.64
N GLY A 50 13.06 5.15 10.53
CA GLY A 50 13.98 4.02 10.38
C GLY A 50 15.36 4.21 11.01
N LEU A 51 15.84 5.45 11.13
CA LEU A 51 17.15 5.79 11.72
C LEU A 51 16.99 6.82 12.84
N GLU A 52 17.87 6.74 13.83
CA GLU A 52 17.87 7.58 15.04
C GLU A 52 18.11 9.08 14.78
N ASN A 53 18.70 9.43 13.64
CA ASN A 53 18.90 10.83 13.26
C ASN A 53 17.61 11.51 12.79
N PHE A 54 16.48 10.79 12.72
CA PHE A 54 15.16 11.36 12.46
C PHE A 54 14.22 11.09 13.63
N VAL A 55 13.57 12.14 14.12
CA VAL A 55 12.59 12.06 15.20
C VAL A 55 11.25 12.55 14.69
N PHE A 56 10.24 11.69 14.75
CA PHE A 56 8.86 12.04 14.47
C PHE A 56 8.04 11.98 15.75
N THR A 57 7.49 13.12 16.17
CA THR A 57 6.70 13.25 17.39
C THR A 57 5.24 13.54 17.07
N TYR A 58 4.34 12.94 17.84
CA TYR A 58 2.90 13.14 17.78
C TYR A 58 2.30 12.79 19.16
N ASN A 59 1.10 13.28 19.46
CA ASN A 59 0.42 12.93 20.70
C ASN A 59 -0.15 11.50 20.60
N ARG A 60 0.26 10.64 21.54
CA ARG A 60 -0.18 9.25 21.61
C ARG A 60 -1.43 9.06 22.47
N GLU A 61 -1.74 10.03 23.32
CA GLU A 61 -2.86 10.00 24.26
C GLU A 61 -4.12 10.65 23.67
N LYS A 62 -3.93 11.66 22.82
CA LYS A 62 -5.01 12.39 22.16
C LYS A 62 -4.90 12.20 20.66
N GLU A 63 -6.04 11.92 20.04
CA GLU A 63 -6.15 11.90 18.58
C GLU A 63 -5.69 13.23 18.00
N GLN A 64 -4.59 13.19 17.24
CA GLN A 64 -3.95 14.36 16.66
C GLN A 64 -3.72 14.15 15.17
N TYR A 65 -4.11 15.15 14.38
CA TYR A 65 -4.02 15.13 12.92
C TYR A 65 -2.63 15.54 12.38
N PHE A 66 -1.66 15.79 13.25
CA PHE A 66 -0.33 16.21 12.82
C PHE A 66 0.78 15.65 13.69
N GLY A 67 1.96 15.56 13.09
CA GLY A 67 3.19 15.27 13.80
C GLY A 67 4.32 16.21 13.38
N LEU A 68 5.36 16.29 14.19
CA LEU A 68 6.53 17.11 13.96
C LEU A 68 7.72 16.22 13.64
N LEU A 69 8.39 16.52 12.53
CA LEU A 69 9.60 15.86 12.09
C LEU A 69 10.80 16.79 12.31
N GLN A 70 11.84 16.25 12.93
CA GLN A 70 13.17 16.85 13.02
C GLN A 70 14.23 15.86 12.55
N ALA A 71 15.37 16.38 12.11
CA ALA A 71 16.47 15.58 11.61
C ALA A 71 17.83 16.12 12.04
N LYS A 72 18.74 15.26 12.49
CA LYS A 72 20.16 15.55 12.58
C LYS A 72 20.85 15.17 11.26
N GLN A 73 21.96 15.84 10.96
CA GLN A 73 22.76 15.52 9.78
C GLN A 73 23.16 14.03 9.79
N GLY A 74 22.98 13.36 8.66
CA GLY A 74 23.23 11.93 8.53
C GLY A 74 22.65 11.35 7.24
N LYS A 75 22.68 10.02 7.14
CA LYS A 75 22.08 9.28 6.01
C LYS A 75 20.56 9.46 6.02
N GLU A 76 19.95 9.45 4.84
CA GLU A 76 18.50 9.40 4.70
C GLU A 76 17.89 8.11 5.28
N SER A 77 16.60 8.17 5.59
CA SER A 77 15.85 7.07 6.17
C SER A 77 14.41 7.06 5.66
N ASN A 78 13.56 6.22 6.25
CA ASN A 78 12.13 6.16 5.98
C ASN A 78 11.32 6.69 7.17
N LEU A 79 10.17 7.27 6.86
CA LEU A 79 9.09 7.56 7.79
C LEU A 79 7.86 6.75 7.37
N LEU A 80 7.28 6.01 8.31
CA LEU A 80 6.02 5.29 8.14
C LEU A 80 5.01 5.86 9.12
N VAL A 81 3.84 6.26 8.62
CA VAL A 81 2.73 6.76 9.45
C VAL A 81 1.47 5.96 9.17
N ILE A 82 0.78 5.56 10.23
CA ILE A 82 -0.48 4.83 10.19
C ILE A 82 -1.52 5.66 10.95
N ASN A 83 -2.64 5.96 10.29
CA ASN A 83 -3.74 6.67 10.90
C ASN A 83 -4.73 5.73 11.63
N ILE A 84 -5.71 6.30 12.34
CA ILE A 84 -6.73 5.51 13.06
C ILE A 84 -7.57 4.60 12.15
N ASN A 85 -7.71 4.94 10.87
CA ASN A 85 -8.43 4.14 9.88
C ASN A 85 -7.56 3.03 9.26
N GLY A 86 -6.29 2.92 9.70
CA GLY A 86 -5.32 1.96 9.20
C GLY A 86 -4.73 2.29 7.84
N ALA A 87 -4.99 3.48 7.27
CA ALA A 87 -4.30 3.91 6.06
C ALA A 87 -2.82 4.19 6.35
N ILE A 88 -1.96 3.77 5.43
CA ILE A 88 -0.50 3.82 5.58
C ILE A 88 0.08 4.88 4.66
N PHE A 89 0.93 5.74 5.21
CA PHE A 89 1.72 6.72 4.47
C PHE A 89 3.20 6.40 4.63
N SER A 90 3.98 6.49 3.55
CA SER A 90 5.41 6.20 3.58
C SER A 90 6.19 7.25 2.80
N TYR A 91 7.29 7.72 3.41
CA TYR A 91 8.13 8.78 2.87
C TYR A 91 9.61 8.46 3.08
N ILE A 92 10.44 8.97 2.17
CA ILE A 92 11.87 9.12 2.43
C ILE A 92 12.05 10.39 3.26
N VAL A 93 12.89 10.35 4.29
CA VAL A 93 13.25 11.53 5.09
C VAL A 93 14.73 11.83 4.92
N ARG A 94 15.06 13.11 4.66
CA ARG A 94 16.43 13.55 4.37
C ARG A 94 16.76 14.86 5.09
N TYR A 95 17.98 14.96 5.60
CA TYR A 95 18.46 16.22 6.19
C TYR A 95 18.70 17.28 5.12
N LYS A 96 18.30 18.53 5.39
CA LYS A 96 18.67 19.71 4.58
C LYS A 96 18.81 20.94 5.46
N ALA A 97 20.00 21.54 5.49
CA ALA A 97 20.30 22.69 6.35
C ALA A 97 19.30 23.85 6.18
N GLN A 98 19.03 24.24 4.94
CA GLN A 98 18.04 25.27 4.60
C GLN A 98 16.77 24.66 4.03
N LEU A 99 15.67 24.78 4.78
CA LEU A 99 14.37 24.26 4.40
C LEU A 99 13.59 25.33 3.61
N SER A 100 13.09 24.96 2.44
CA SER A 100 12.18 25.80 1.63
C SER A 100 10.71 25.61 2.01
N LYS A 101 10.39 24.55 2.76
CA LYS A 101 9.04 24.18 3.18
C LYS A 101 9.07 23.58 4.57
N LEU A 102 8.19 24.05 5.45
CA LEU A 102 8.06 23.58 6.84
C LEU A 102 6.75 22.85 7.11
N ASN A 103 5.74 23.03 6.27
CA ASN A 103 4.40 22.47 6.51
C ASN A 103 3.98 21.62 5.31
N TYR A 104 3.58 20.39 5.55
CA TYR A 104 3.11 19.44 4.55
C TYR A 104 1.66 19.04 4.88
N PHE A 105 0.75 19.29 3.93
CA PHE A 105 -0.64 18.83 4.01
C PHE A 105 -0.76 17.57 3.17
N ILE A 106 -0.88 16.43 3.84
CA ILE A 106 -0.82 15.11 3.25
C ILE A 106 -2.23 14.70 2.79
N PRO A 107 -2.48 14.51 1.48
CA PRO A 107 -3.79 14.09 1.01
C PRO A 107 -3.98 12.58 1.21
N MET A 108 -5.23 12.13 1.36
CA MET A 108 -5.53 10.69 1.48
C MET A 108 -5.03 9.87 0.27
N THR A 109 -4.96 10.49 -0.92
CA THR A 109 -4.44 9.87 -2.15
C THR A 109 -2.97 9.48 -2.08
N SER A 110 -2.20 10.02 -1.13
CA SER A 110 -0.80 9.63 -0.87
C SER A 110 -0.66 8.35 -0.04
N SER A 111 -1.78 7.78 0.43
CA SER A 111 -1.76 6.50 1.13
C SER A 111 -1.30 5.38 0.20
N ILE A 112 -0.36 4.56 0.67
CA ILE A 112 0.16 3.39 -0.05
C ILE A 112 -0.69 2.13 0.18
N GLY A 113 -1.76 2.23 0.97
CA GLY A 113 -2.65 1.11 1.26
C GLY A 113 -3.25 1.15 2.66
N ASN A 114 -3.68 -0.01 3.13
CA ASN A 114 -4.22 -0.19 4.47
C ASN A 114 -3.44 -1.28 5.21
N GLU A 115 -3.21 -1.10 6.51
CA GLU A 115 -2.49 -2.03 7.39
C GLU A 115 -3.10 -3.43 7.40
N LYS A 116 -4.43 -3.51 7.17
CA LYS A 116 -5.11 -4.78 6.99
C LYS A 116 -5.13 -5.06 5.50
N PRO A 117 -4.31 -6.01 5.02
CA PRO A 117 -4.34 -6.37 3.60
C PRO A 117 -5.75 -6.83 3.25
N LYS A 118 -6.34 -6.20 2.24
CA LYS A 118 -7.55 -6.72 1.61
C LYS A 118 -7.16 -8.01 0.90
N VAL A 119 -7.17 -9.14 1.62
CA VAL A 119 -6.95 -10.46 1.03
C VAL A 119 -7.94 -10.59 -0.11
N LYS A 120 -7.43 -10.67 -1.34
CA LYS A 120 -8.29 -10.85 -2.51
C LYS A 120 -8.96 -12.21 -2.31
N ASP A 121 -10.26 -12.20 -1.99
CA ASP A 121 -11.06 -13.35 -1.60
C ASP A 121 -10.90 -14.58 -2.51
N SER A 122 -10.36 -14.43 -3.71
CA SER A 122 -9.89 -15.51 -4.58
C SER A 122 -9.17 -16.66 -3.86
N ILE A 123 -8.26 -16.42 -2.91
CA ILE A 123 -7.57 -17.51 -2.18
C ILE A 123 -8.54 -18.18 -1.18
N ARG A 124 -9.32 -17.38 -0.44
CA ARG A 124 -10.30 -17.87 0.54
C ARG A 124 -11.45 -18.63 -0.13
N LEU A 125 -11.97 -18.12 -1.24
CA LEU A 125 -12.98 -18.73 -2.10
C LEU A 125 -12.45 -20.01 -2.75
N LYS A 126 -11.18 -20.05 -3.20
CA LYS A 126 -10.55 -21.27 -3.70
C LYS A 126 -10.42 -22.32 -2.59
N LEU A 127 -10.07 -21.90 -1.37
CA LEU A 127 -9.99 -22.78 -0.20
C LEU A 127 -11.37 -23.32 0.21
N LEU A 128 -12.40 -22.46 0.23
CA LEU A 128 -13.78 -22.81 0.55
C LEU A 128 -14.38 -23.75 -0.51
N LYS A 129 -14.16 -23.48 -1.81
CA LYS A 129 -14.55 -24.38 -2.90
C LYS A 129 -13.86 -25.74 -2.79
N LYS A 130 -12.56 -25.76 -2.47
CA LYS A 130 -11.81 -27.02 -2.26
C LYS A 130 -12.41 -27.82 -1.09
N ARG A 131 -12.70 -27.18 0.05
CA ARG A 131 -13.36 -27.82 1.20
C ARG A 131 -14.75 -28.36 0.85
N LEU A 132 -15.57 -27.59 0.12
CA LEU A 132 -16.90 -28.04 -0.32
C LEU A 132 -16.84 -29.26 -1.25
N ILE A 133 -15.86 -29.30 -2.16
CA ILE A 133 -15.64 -30.46 -3.05
C ILE A 133 -15.24 -31.69 -2.23
N THR A 134 -14.33 -31.55 -1.27
CA THR A 134 -13.91 -32.65 -0.39
C THR A 134 -15.09 -33.22 0.40
N VAL A 135 -15.92 -32.36 0.99
CA VAL A 135 -17.12 -32.79 1.74
C VAL A 135 -18.11 -33.54 0.84
N ARG A 136 -18.35 -33.05 -0.38
CA ARG A 136 -19.24 -33.74 -1.34
C ARG A 136 -18.72 -35.12 -1.74
N ILE A 137 -17.41 -35.28 -1.92
CA ILE A 137 -16.79 -36.58 -2.24
C ILE A 137 -16.97 -37.57 -1.09
N ILE A 138 -16.72 -37.13 0.15
CA ILE A 138 -16.87 -37.96 1.35
C ILE A 138 -18.32 -38.47 1.47
N ILE A 139 -19.30 -37.57 1.35
CA ILE A 139 -20.73 -37.92 1.45
C ILE A 139 -21.15 -38.91 0.34
N LYS A 140 -20.65 -38.71 -0.89
CA LYS A 140 -20.98 -39.60 -2.02
C LYS A 140 -20.38 -40.99 -1.83
N ASN A 141 -19.15 -41.09 -1.33
CA ASN A 141 -18.50 -42.37 -1.07
C ASN A 141 -19.15 -43.11 0.11
N SER A 142 -19.57 -42.40 1.16
CA SER A 142 -20.29 -43.03 2.28
C SER A 142 -21.68 -43.55 1.87
N ALA A 143 -22.40 -42.84 1.00
CA ALA A 143 -23.68 -43.31 0.46
C ALA A 143 -23.52 -44.55 -0.44
N LEU A 144 -22.43 -44.62 -1.21
CA LEU A 144 -22.10 -45.77 -2.05
C LEU A 144 -21.78 -47.03 -1.23
N ILE A 145 -21.13 -46.87 -0.08
CA ILE A 145 -20.84 -47.97 0.85
C ILE A 145 -22.14 -48.53 1.45
N PHE A 146 -23.05 -47.65 1.90
CA PHE A 146 -24.36 -48.06 2.43
C PHE A 146 -25.21 -48.82 1.40
N SER A 147 -25.22 -48.39 0.13
CA SER A 147 -25.97 -49.08 -0.94
C SER A 147 -25.40 -50.44 -1.33
N ILE A 148 -24.15 -50.75 -0.94
CA ILE A 148 -23.54 -52.07 -1.16
C ILE A 148 -23.84 -53.00 0.02
N GLU A 149 -23.93 -52.48 1.25
CA GLU A 149 -24.32 -53.25 2.43
C GLU A 149 -25.81 -53.67 2.40
N ASP A 150 -26.69 -52.86 1.83
CA ASP A 150 -28.13 -53.18 1.69
C ASP A 150 -28.45 -54.22 0.59
N ASN A 151 -27.45 -54.69 -0.15
CA ASN A 151 -27.59 -55.60 -1.31
C ASN A 151 -26.88 -56.96 -1.12
N ILE A 152 -26.51 -57.30 0.11
CA ILE A 152 -25.94 -58.61 0.53
C ILE A 152 -26.93 -59.26 1.49
#